data_AF-A0A9P5NP97-F1
#
_entry.id   AF-A0A9P5NP97-F1
#
_cell.length_a   1.000
_cell.length_b   1.000
_cell.length_c   1.000
_cell.angle_alpha   90.00
_cell.angle_beta   90.00
_cell.angle_gamma   90.00
#
_symmetry.space_group_name_H-M   'P 1'
#
loop_
_entity.id
_entity.type
_entity.pdbx_description
1 polymer ?
#
loop_
_entity_poly.entity_id
_entity_poly.type
_entity_poly.pdbx_seq_one_letter_code
_entity_poly.pdbx_strand_id
1 'polypeptide(L)'
;MFGLAVALCNLHEWLWPKFIQKDLDALRDEYNNHKTRYDKNKLLPSGVSPNVAMALYPQYGVESYLIPVDWNVILKLMADIGGEDLIHFVSREFEEQAEAVYAFLGCPPLAADTIWPLFWKMLPFIRNAPDVNS
;
A
#
# COMPACT_ATOMS: atom_id res chain seq x y z
N MET A 1 27.91 11.79 -12.44
CA MET A 1 26.87 12.76 -12.00
C MET A 1 25.45 12.22 -12.25
N PHE A 2 25.19 11.44 -13.31
CA PHE A 2 23.88 10.84 -13.60
C PHE A 2 23.39 9.78 -12.59
N GLY A 3 24.26 8.87 -12.09
CA GLY A 3 23.82 7.80 -11.19
C GLY A 3 23.26 8.25 -9.84
N LEU A 4 23.70 9.40 -9.32
CA LEU A 4 23.24 9.90 -8.02
C LEU A 4 21.79 10.43 -8.10
N ALA A 5 21.45 11.13 -9.19
CA ALA A 5 20.11 11.64 -9.41
C ALA A 5 19.10 10.49 -9.60
N VAL A 6 19.49 9.46 -10.35
CA VAL A 6 18.65 8.27 -10.57
C VAL A 6 18.42 7.50 -9.27
N ALA A 7 19.48 7.27 -8.48
CA ALA A 7 19.33 6.57 -7.19
C ALA A 7 18.45 7.34 -6.19
N LEU A 8 18.52 8.68 -6.19
CA LEU A 8 17.65 9.52 -5.37
C LEU A 8 16.19 9.42 -5.80
N CYS A 9 15.91 9.54 -7.11
CA CYS A 9 14.54 9.43 -7.65
C CYS A 9 13.94 8.05 -7.36
N ASN A 10 14.66 6.98 -7.68
CA ASN A 10 14.16 5.62 -7.50
C ASN A 10 13.94 5.28 -6.03
N LEU A 11 14.84 5.70 -5.11
CA LEU A 11 14.64 5.44 -3.69
C LEU A 11 13.43 6.20 -3.14
N HIS A 12 13.20 7.43 -3.62
CA HIS A 12 12.01 8.19 -3.28
C HIS A 12 10.73 7.51 -3.81
N GLU A 13 10.73 7.13 -5.09
CA GLU A 13 9.62 6.43 -5.75
C GLU A 13 9.33 5.05 -5.16
N TRP A 14 10.31 4.40 -4.53
CA TRP A 14 10.10 3.15 -3.82
C TRP A 14 9.58 3.36 -2.39
N LEU A 15 10.18 4.29 -1.64
CA LEU A 15 9.92 4.43 -0.20
C LEU A 15 8.60 5.14 0.13
N TRP A 16 8.25 6.20 -0.61
CA TRP A 16 7.06 7.01 -0.30
C TRP A 16 5.75 6.28 -0.60
N PRO A 17 5.58 5.59 -1.74
CA PRO A 17 4.37 4.80 -1.97
C PRO A 17 4.16 3.72 -0.92
N LYS A 18 5.21 3.04 -0.44
CA LYS A 18 5.10 2.06 0.65
C LYS A 18 4.60 2.69 1.95
N PHE A 19 5.11 3.87 2.30
CA PHE A 19 4.63 4.62 3.47
C PHE A 19 3.17 5.08 3.30
N ILE A 20 2.83 5.69 2.17
CA ILE A 20 1.48 6.17 1.89
C ILE A 20 0.48 5.01 1.89
N GLN A 21 0.83 3.88 1.26
CA GLN A 21 -0.02 2.69 1.21
C GLN A 21 -0.30 2.16 2.63
N LYS A 22 0.72 2.10 3.49
CA LYS A 22 0.55 1.71 4.90
C LYS A 22 -0.44 2.62 5.63
N ASP A 23 -0.32 3.94 5.47
CA ASP A 23 -1.22 4.89 6.11
C ASP A 23 -2.65 4.80 5.54
N LEU A 24 -2.78 4.59 4.23
CA LEU A 24 -4.08 4.37 3.58
C LEU A 24 -4.75 3.08 4.07
N ASP A 25 -3.99 2.00 4.25
CA ASP A 25 -4.50 0.74 4.80
C ASP A 25 -4.95 0.92 6.26
N ALA A 26 -4.18 1.64 7.08
CA ALA A 26 -4.57 1.96 8.45
C ALA A 26 -5.86 2.80 8.51
N LEU A 27 -5.97 3.83 7.66
CA LEU A 27 -7.17 4.66 7.56
C LEU A 27 -8.38 3.86 7.08
N ARG A 28 -8.20 3.00 6.07
CA ARG A 28 -9.25 2.09 5.59
C ARG A 28 -9.73 1.18 6.72
N ASP A 29 -8.81 0.59 7.47
CA ASP A 29 -9.14 -0.33 8.54
C ASP A 29 -9.84 0.38 9.71
N GLU A 30 -9.39 1.57 10.10
CA GLU A 30 -10.08 2.40 11.09
C GLU A 30 -11.49 2.77 10.61
N TYR A 31 -11.60 3.30 9.40
CA TYR A 31 -12.88 3.75 8.84
C TYR A 31 -13.87 2.58 8.69
N ASN A 32 -13.41 1.40 8.32
CA ASN A 32 -14.30 0.27 8.11
C ASN A 32 -14.69 -0.44 9.42
N ASN A 33 -13.85 -0.33 10.47
CA ASN A 33 -14.08 -1.01 11.75
C ASN A 33 -14.57 -0.08 12.86
N HIS A 34 -14.55 1.24 12.70
CA HIS A 34 -15.05 2.15 13.73
C HIS A 34 -16.54 1.92 13.98
N LYS A 35 -16.93 1.91 15.26
CA LYS A 35 -18.34 1.81 15.64
C LYS A 35 -19.00 3.17 15.40
N THR A 36 -19.97 3.20 14.49
CA THR A 36 -20.78 4.40 14.27
C THR A 36 -21.67 4.68 15.49
N ARG A 37 -21.96 5.95 15.75
CA ARG A 37 -22.97 6.32 16.76
C ARG A 37 -24.34 5.78 16.34
N TYR A 38 -25.08 5.25 17.30
CA TYR A 38 -26.46 4.83 17.07
C TYR A 38 -27.39 6.04 16.87
N ASP A 39 -28.21 5.97 15.83
CA ASP A 39 -29.24 6.94 15.50
C ASP A 39 -30.52 6.19 15.06
N LYS A 40 -31.59 6.37 15.84
CA LYS A 40 -32.90 5.74 15.64
C LYS A 40 -33.67 6.30 14.44
N ASN A 41 -33.32 7.50 13.96
CA ASN A 41 -33.99 8.15 12.85
C ASN A 41 -33.34 7.81 11.50
N LYS A 42 -32.20 7.11 11.52
CA LYS A 42 -31.45 6.75 10.32
C LYS A 42 -32.06 5.49 9.69
N LEU A 43 -32.31 5.56 8.38
CA LEU A 43 -32.78 4.42 7.58
C LEU A 43 -31.74 3.31 7.48
N LEU A 44 -30.45 3.67 7.43
CA LEU A 44 -29.34 2.73 7.34
C LEU A 44 -28.87 2.27 8.72
N PRO A 45 -28.25 1.08 8.81
CA PRO A 45 -27.69 0.56 10.07
C PRO A 45 -26.79 1.60 10.75
N SER A 46 -26.99 1.76 12.05
CA SER A 46 -26.23 2.66 12.92
C SER A 46 -25.91 1.96 14.24
N GLY A 47 -24.92 2.43 14.99
CA GLY A 47 -24.51 1.77 16.24
C GLY A 47 -23.62 0.54 16.05
N VAL A 48 -23.18 0.28 14.82
CA VAL A 48 -22.34 -0.85 14.42
C VAL A 48 -21.24 -0.35 13.47
N SER A 49 -20.16 -1.11 13.31
CA SER A 49 -19.14 -0.78 12.32
C SER A 49 -19.60 -1.08 10.89
N PRO A 50 -19.14 -0.31 9.89
CA PRO A 50 -19.49 -0.54 8.48
C PRO A 50 -19.22 -1.97 8.02
N ASN A 51 -18.05 -2.54 8.32
CA ASN A 51 -17.71 -3.91 7.93
C ASN A 51 -18.70 -4.93 8.48
N VAL A 52 -19.12 -4.80 9.74
CA VAL A 52 -20.08 -5.71 10.35
C VAL A 52 -21.47 -5.54 9.74
N ALA A 53 -21.90 -4.29 9.50
CA ALA A 53 -23.19 -4.03 8.84
C ALA A 53 -23.24 -4.61 7.42
N MET A 54 -22.15 -4.52 6.66
CA MET A 54 -22.05 -5.09 5.31
C MET A 54 -21.98 -6.62 5.33
N ALA A 55 -21.20 -7.21 6.24
CA ALA A 55 -21.04 -8.67 6.31
C ALA A 55 -22.27 -9.38 6.90
N LEU A 56 -22.93 -8.76 7.87
CA LEU A 56 -24.11 -9.29 8.57
C LEU A 56 -25.40 -8.55 8.16
N TYR A 57 -25.45 -8.08 6.92
CA TYR A 57 -26.56 -7.30 6.36
C TYR A 57 -27.97 -7.88 6.67
N PRO A 58 -28.22 -9.21 6.70
CA PRO A 58 -29.55 -9.73 7.03
C PRO A 58 -29.98 -9.45 8.47
N GLN A 59 -29.03 -9.33 9.41
CA GLN A 59 -29.31 -9.05 10.83
C GLN A 59 -29.79 -7.61 11.05
N TYR A 60 -29.56 -6.74 10.06
CA TYR A 60 -29.95 -5.33 10.09
C TYR A 60 -31.12 -5.02 9.16
N GLY A 61 -31.83 -6.06 8.66
CA GLY A 61 -33.02 -5.89 7.82
C GLY A 61 -32.75 -5.21 6.48
N VAL A 62 -31.51 -5.25 6.01
CA VAL A 62 -31.10 -4.74 4.68
C VAL A 62 -30.76 -5.90 3.77
N GLU A 63 -30.72 -5.64 2.46
CA GLU A 63 -30.29 -6.59 1.44
C GLU A 63 -28.85 -6.31 1.01
N SER A 64 -28.14 -7.34 0.52
CA SER A 64 -26.83 -7.16 -0.07
C SER A 64 -26.97 -6.74 -1.53
N TYR A 65 -26.48 -5.55 -1.83
CA TYR A 65 -26.32 -5.05 -3.19
C TYR A 65 -24.83 -5.02 -3.59
N LEU A 66 -24.00 -5.83 -2.93
CA LEU A 66 -22.60 -5.98 -3.32
C LEU A 66 -22.54 -6.67 -4.69
N ILE A 67 -21.74 -6.10 -5.59
CA ILE A 67 -21.50 -6.70 -6.91
C ILE A 67 -20.34 -7.69 -6.75
N PRO A 68 -20.57 -9.00 -6.91
CA PRO A 68 -19.48 -9.96 -6.89
C PRO A 68 -18.55 -9.68 -8.07
N VAL A 69 -17.27 -9.53 -7.78
CA VAL A 69 -16.23 -9.33 -8.80
C VAL A 69 -15.60 -10.69 -9.09
N ASP A 70 -15.58 -11.10 -10.37
CA ASP A 70 -14.82 -12.27 -10.80
C ASP A 70 -13.33 -11.91 -10.89
N TRP A 71 -12.55 -12.47 -9.97
CA TRP A 71 -11.11 -12.26 -9.91
C TRP A 71 -10.39 -12.71 -11.18
N ASN A 72 -10.91 -13.70 -11.92
CA ASN A 72 -10.29 -14.13 -13.18
C ASN A 72 -10.36 -13.03 -14.25
N VAL A 73 -11.44 -12.24 -14.27
CA VAL A 73 -11.58 -11.10 -15.18
C VAL A 73 -10.56 -10.02 -14.83
N ILE A 74 -10.40 -9.72 -13.53
CA ILE A 74 -9.41 -8.73 -13.07
C ILE A 74 -7.99 -9.16 -13.42
N LEU A 75 -7.61 -10.41 -13.11
CA LEU A 75 -6.28 -10.95 -13.42
C LEU A 75 -5.99 -10.94 -14.92
N LYS A 76 -6.99 -11.30 -15.74
CA LYS A 76 -6.85 -11.22 -17.19
C LYS A 76 -6.67 -9.78 -17.67
N LEU A 77 -7.50 -8.85 -17.18
CA LEU A 77 -7.37 -7.44 -17.54
C LEU A 77 -6.00 -6.90 -17.16
N MET A 78 -5.49 -7.23 -15.96
CA MET A 78 -4.14 -6.87 -15.53
C MET A 78 -3.08 -7.41 -16.49
N ALA A 79 -3.14 -8.69 -16.85
CA ALA A 79 -2.22 -9.29 -17.81
C ALA A 79 -2.27 -8.60 -19.18
N ASP A 80 -3.47 -8.28 -19.67
CA ASP A 80 -3.69 -7.66 -20.98
C ASP A 80 -3.10 -6.24 -21.09
N ILE A 81 -3.05 -5.48 -19.98
CA ILE A 81 -2.53 -4.10 -19.97
C ILE A 81 -1.02 -3.99 -19.69
N GLY A 82 -0.36 -5.06 -19.21
CA GLY A 82 1.06 -5.04 -18.87
C GLY A 82 1.46 -5.80 -17.61
N GLY A 83 0.52 -6.49 -16.95
CA GLY A 83 0.76 -7.34 -15.79
C GLY A 83 1.04 -6.56 -14.51
N GLU A 84 1.71 -7.22 -13.57
CA GLU A 84 2.08 -6.64 -12.27
C GLU A 84 3.08 -5.49 -12.41
N ASP A 85 3.88 -5.45 -13.48
CA ASP A 85 4.90 -4.42 -13.68
C ASP A 85 4.31 -3.00 -13.74
N LEU A 86 3.04 -2.85 -14.10
CA LEU A 86 2.35 -1.55 -14.12
C LEU A 86 2.14 -0.93 -12.73
N ILE A 87 2.10 -1.74 -11.68
CA ILE A 87 1.87 -1.26 -10.31
C ILE A 87 3.18 -1.00 -9.56
N HIS A 88 4.33 -1.36 -10.15
CA HIS A 88 5.63 -1.04 -9.59
C HIS A 88 6.02 0.40 -9.94
N PHE A 89 6.47 1.16 -8.93
CA PHE A 89 6.95 2.53 -9.11
C PHE A 89 8.40 2.61 -9.58
N VAL A 90 9.14 1.50 -9.49
CA VAL A 90 10.55 1.38 -9.85
C VAL A 90 10.76 0.03 -10.55
N SER A 91 11.89 -0.13 -11.24
CA SER A 91 12.28 -1.43 -11.81
C SER A 91 12.41 -2.51 -10.73
N ARG A 92 12.09 -3.77 -11.07
CA ARG A 92 12.18 -4.91 -10.14
C ARG A 92 13.55 -5.07 -9.51
N GLU A 93 14.61 -4.88 -10.31
CA GLU A 93 16.00 -4.99 -9.86
C GLU A 93 16.31 -3.96 -8.76
N PHE A 94 15.80 -2.74 -8.91
CA PHE A 94 15.97 -1.69 -7.90
C PHE A 94 15.15 -1.98 -6.65
N GLU A 95 13.92 -2.47 -6.81
CA GLU A 95 13.08 -2.86 -5.67
C GLU A 95 13.73 -3.97 -4.85
N GLU A 96 14.25 -5.02 -5.48
CA GLU A 96 14.97 -6.10 -4.80
C GLU A 96 16.17 -5.56 -4.01
N GLN A 97 16.92 -4.63 -4.61
CA GLN A 97 18.05 -3.98 -3.95
C GLN A 97 17.60 -3.12 -2.76
N ALA A 98 16.56 -2.29 -2.93
CA ALA A 98 16.04 -1.43 -1.88
C ALA A 98 15.46 -2.24 -0.72
N GLU A 99 14.75 -3.34 -1.02
CA GLU A 99 14.22 -4.27 -0.02
C GLU A 99 15.35 -4.97 0.74
N ALA A 100 16.42 -5.41 0.05
CA ALA A 100 17.59 -6.00 0.71
C ALA A 100 18.28 -5.01 1.67
N VAL A 101 18.43 -3.74 1.27
CA VAL A 101 18.99 -2.69 2.14
C VAL A 101 18.06 -2.40 3.32
N TYR A 102 16.75 -2.31 3.08
CA TYR A 102 15.76 -2.07 4.13
C TYR A 102 15.74 -3.21 5.16
N ALA A 103 15.81 -4.47 4.69
CA ALA A 103 15.94 -5.65 5.52
C ALA A 103 17.25 -5.67 6.31
N PHE A 104 18.38 -5.30 5.67
CA PHE A 104 19.68 -5.18 6.33
C PHE A 104 19.66 -4.15 7.48
N LEU A 105 18.89 -3.06 7.34
CA LEU A 105 18.68 -2.06 8.39
C LEU A 105 17.69 -2.50 9.48
N GLY A 106 17.15 -3.72 9.41
CA GLY A 106 16.26 -4.30 10.41
C GLY A 106 14.79 -3.94 10.23
N CYS A 107 14.35 -3.60 9.01
CA CYS A 107 12.97 -3.23 8.68
C CYS A 107 12.38 -2.15 9.64
N PRO A 108 13.05 -0.99 9.79
CA PRO A 108 12.59 0.05 10.69
C PRO A 108 11.19 0.53 10.31
N PRO A 109 10.33 0.91 11.28
CA PRO A 109 8.95 1.29 11.00
C PRO A 109 8.87 2.43 9.98
N LEU A 110 7.98 2.29 8.98
CA LEU A 110 7.62 3.37 8.06
C LEU A 110 6.59 4.29 8.73
N ALA A 111 7.02 5.47 9.16
CA ALA A 111 6.18 6.50 9.79
C ALA A 111 6.68 7.89 9.37
N ALA A 112 5.85 8.92 9.55
CA ALA A 112 6.18 10.28 9.10
C ALA A 112 7.47 10.84 9.73
N ASP A 113 7.77 10.45 10.97
CA ASP A 113 8.97 10.87 11.72
C ASP A 113 10.22 10.03 11.37
N THR A 114 10.05 8.79 10.91
CA THR A 114 11.15 7.87 10.59
C THR A 114 11.49 7.80 9.11
N ILE A 115 10.57 8.15 8.20
CA ILE A 115 10.73 7.97 6.75
C ILE A 115 11.90 8.78 6.17
N TRP A 116 12.01 10.04 6.55
CA TRP A 116 13.12 10.91 6.11
C TRP A 116 14.48 10.44 6.64
N PRO A 117 14.64 10.16 7.95
CA PRO A 117 15.87 9.55 8.46
C PRO A 117 16.21 8.21 7.79
N LEU A 118 15.21 7.38 7.51
CA LEU A 118 15.40 6.10 6.83
C LEU A 118 15.92 6.28 5.40
N PHE A 119 15.33 7.20 4.63
CA PHE A 119 15.80 7.55 3.29
C PHE A 119 17.29 7.86 3.27
N TRP A 120 17.74 8.76 4.16
CA TRP A 120 19.16 9.12 4.26
C TRP A 120 20.05 7.97 4.75
N LYS A 121 19.52 7.06 5.58
CA LYS A 121 20.25 5.85 5.99
C LYS A 121 20.41 4.84 4.86
N MET A 122 19.41 4.69 3.99
CA MET A 122 19.43 3.74 2.87
C MET A 122 20.30 4.23 1.71
N LEU A 123 20.28 5.54 1.43
CA LEU A 123 20.93 6.15 0.27
C LEU A 123 22.42 5.75 0.06
N PRO A 124 23.29 5.72 1.09
CA PRO A 124 24.68 5.32 0.92
C PRO A 124 24.85 3.86 0.46
N PHE A 125 23.97 2.95 0.88
CA PHE A 125 24.05 1.54 0.52
C PHE A 125 23.57 1.29 -0.92
N ILE A 126 22.56 2.04 -1.35
CA ILE A 126 22.05 1.96 -2.73
C ILE A 126 23.06 2.53 -3.72
N ARG A 127 23.74 3.64 -3.36
CA ARG A 127 24.76 4.28 -4.19
C ARG A 127 25.99 3.40 -4.45
N ASN A 128 26.32 2.51 -3.52
CA ASN A 128 27.57 1.74 -3.55
C ASN A 128 27.40 0.32 -4.13
N ALA A 129 26.20 -0.05 -4.58
CA ALA A 129 26.04 -1.34 -5.26
C ALA A 129 26.77 -1.31 -6.60
N PRO A 130 27.52 -2.38 -6.94
CA PRO A 130 28.19 -2.46 -8.23
C PRO A 130 27.15 -2.48 -9.35
N ASP A 131 27.37 -1.69 -10.39
CA ASP A 131 26.62 -1.81 -11.64
C ASP A 131 26.88 -3.23 -12.19
N VAL A 132 25.93 -4.15 -11.98
CA VAL A 132 25.98 -5.49 -12.56
C VAL A 132 25.55 -5.36 -14.02
N ASN A 133 26.37 -4.68 -14.82
CA ASN A 133 26.36 -4.62 -16.29
C ASN A 133 27.67 -3.94 -16.74
N SER A 134 28.78 -4.69 -16.67
CA SER A 134 30.01 -4.46 -17.44
C SER A 134 30.35 -5.73 -18.20
#